data_AF-A0A7C6FVF6-F1
#
_entry.id   AF-A0A7C6FVF6-F1
#
_cell.length_a   1.000
_cell.length_b   1.000
_cell.length_c   1.000
_cell.angle_alpha   90.00
_cell.angle_beta   90.00
_cell.angle_gamma   90.00
#
_symmetry.space_group_name_H-M   'P 1'
#
loop_
_entity.id
_entity.type
_entity.pdbx_description
1 polymer ?
#
loop_
_entity_poly.entity_id
_entity_poly.type
_entity_poly.pdbx_seq_one_letter_code
_entity_poly.pdbx_strand_id
1 'polypeptide(L)'
;MYCPNCGSENKDDAQFCESCGTKLDAIGGDVSSRTKTSQSPPYYQQGPEAKKPSTILIVLGYIFALFGGLIGIVLGLFLYSKNNHEAKTHGRNILLISAVMIVLGVLVSGYLGSTVTNDNYDTSSSSSDSSSSDYSTTSSTGGPVSLVISYSGEWSGAVSDSSGTRSIEGYGDKTINLGNINGAVAANAQKSDAGSGVLSISLEQNGKTLKKTSTTSEYGLAQISTYLD
;
A
#
# COMPACT_ATOMS: atom_id res chain seq x y z
N MET A 1 13.13 15.67 -58.86
CA MET A 1 13.85 16.64 -58.01
C MET A 1 14.87 15.92 -57.14
N TYR A 2 15.98 16.57 -56.77
CA TYR A 2 16.98 15.97 -55.87
C TYR A 2 16.75 16.40 -54.42
N CYS A 3 16.86 15.46 -53.49
CA CYS A 3 16.70 15.74 -52.07
C CYS A 3 17.83 16.64 -51.56
N PRO A 4 17.55 17.81 -50.94
CA PRO A 4 18.59 18.72 -50.46
C PRO A 4 19.36 18.17 -49.24
N ASN A 5 18.85 17.11 -48.59
CA ASN A 5 19.47 16.53 -47.40
C ASN A 5 20.41 15.36 -47.74
N CYS A 6 20.05 14.48 -48.67
CA CYS A 6 20.86 13.29 -48.99
C CYS A 6 21.29 13.17 -50.47
N GLY A 7 20.80 14.04 -51.35
CA GLY A 7 21.16 14.05 -52.76
C GLY A 7 20.49 12.98 -53.64
N SER A 8 19.58 12.15 -53.10
CA SER A 8 18.90 11.14 -53.91
C SER A 8 17.86 11.77 -54.86
N GLU A 9 17.71 11.17 -56.04
CA GLU A 9 16.68 11.55 -57.00
C GLU A 9 15.31 11.10 -56.54
N ASN A 10 14.31 11.98 -56.65
CA ASN A 10 12.92 11.72 -56.27
C ASN A 10 12.00 12.28 -57.36
N LYS A 11 10.74 11.81 -57.41
CA LYS A 11 9.72 12.37 -58.30
C LYS A 11 9.44 13.83 -57.96
N ASP A 12 9.07 14.63 -58.95
CA ASP A 12 8.85 16.08 -58.77
C ASP A 12 7.63 16.43 -57.91
N ASP A 13 6.70 15.48 -57.71
CA ASP A 13 5.53 15.60 -56.85
C ASP A 13 5.70 14.91 -55.48
N ALA A 14 6.85 14.26 -55.24
CA ALA A 14 7.12 13.55 -54.01
C ALA A 14 7.10 14.52 -52.82
N GLN A 15 6.25 14.25 -51.83
CA GLN A 15 6.15 15.06 -50.61
C GLN A 15 7.27 14.74 -49.61
N PHE A 16 7.91 13.58 -49.74
CA PHE A 16 9.00 13.11 -48.89
C PHE A 16 10.02 12.33 -49.71
N CYS A 17 11.29 12.40 -49.31
CA CYS A 17 12.38 11.67 -49.95
C CYS A 17 12.25 10.17 -49.67
N GLU A 18 12.27 9.35 -50.71
CA GLU A 18 12.15 7.89 -50.60
C GLU A 18 13.37 7.23 -49.92
N SER A 19 14.53 7.88 -49.97
CA SER A 19 15.77 7.34 -49.41
C SER A 19 15.98 7.70 -47.94
N CYS A 20 15.60 8.90 -47.51
CA CYS A 20 15.91 9.40 -46.15
C CYS A 20 14.71 9.99 -45.39
N GLY A 21 13.51 10.01 -45.99
CA GLY A 21 12.28 10.49 -45.35
C GLY A 21 12.17 12.01 -45.17
N THR A 22 13.14 12.79 -45.65
CA THR A 22 13.10 14.27 -45.54
C THR A 22 11.95 14.83 -46.37
N LYS A 23 11.14 15.73 -45.80
CA LYS A 23 10.03 16.36 -46.51
C LYS A 23 10.56 17.20 -47.67
N LEU A 24 9.99 16.98 -48.84
CA LEU A 24 10.32 17.68 -50.07
C LEU A 24 9.14 18.61 -50.34
N ASP A 25 9.24 19.86 -49.88
CA ASP A 25 8.16 20.83 -50.09
C ASP A 25 8.11 21.17 -51.59
N ALA A 26 6.97 20.91 -52.22
CA ALA A 26 6.75 21.18 -53.64
C ALA A 26 6.85 22.69 -53.90
N ILE A 27 7.94 23.12 -54.53
CA ILE A 27 8.17 24.53 -54.89
C ILE A 27 7.35 24.83 -56.16
N GLY A 28 6.07 25.11 -55.96
CA GLY A 28 5.25 25.88 -56.90
C GLY A 28 5.45 27.37 -56.67
N GLY A 29 6.64 27.87 -57.03
CA GLY A 29 6.93 29.25 -57.43
C GLY A 29 6.64 30.39 -56.45
N ASP A 30 7.71 30.90 -55.82
CA ASP A 30 8.24 32.24 -56.08
C ASP A 30 9.46 32.58 -55.21
N VAL A 31 10.57 32.85 -55.90
CA VAL A 31 11.85 33.30 -55.34
C VAL A 31 11.91 34.81 -55.48
N SER A 32 11.93 35.56 -54.37
CA SER A 32 12.95 36.60 -54.21
C SER A 32 13.08 37.14 -52.79
N SER A 33 14.34 37.16 -52.35
CA SER A 33 14.96 38.12 -51.45
C SER A 33 14.77 37.95 -49.94
N ARG A 34 15.76 37.25 -49.38
CA ARG A 34 16.39 37.62 -48.12
C ARG A 34 16.61 39.14 -48.05
N THR A 35 16.08 39.76 -47.01
CA THR A 35 16.83 40.75 -46.22
C THR A 35 16.43 40.56 -44.77
N LYS A 36 17.42 40.16 -43.96
CA LYS A 36 17.39 40.22 -42.51
C LYS A 36 16.91 41.61 -42.10
N THR A 37 15.71 41.68 -41.55
CA THR A 37 15.40 42.66 -40.50
C THR A 37 15.11 41.86 -39.26
N SER A 38 16.00 42.02 -38.29
CA SER A 38 15.81 41.60 -36.90
C SER A 38 14.61 42.35 -36.36
N GLN A 39 13.42 41.78 -36.53
CA GLN A 39 12.25 42.11 -35.75
C GLN A 39 12.01 40.90 -34.87
N SER A 40 12.32 41.05 -33.59
CA SER A 40 11.84 40.17 -32.54
C SER A 40 10.35 39.91 -32.78
N PRO A 41 9.89 38.64 -32.77
CA PRO A 41 8.47 38.37 -32.90
C PRO A 41 7.71 39.17 -31.83
N PRO A 42 6.48 39.64 -32.13
CA PRO A 42 5.64 40.26 -31.11
C PRO A 42 5.59 39.28 -29.95
N TYR A 43 5.87 39.80 -28.75
CA TYR A 43 5.77 39.05 -27.50
C TYR A 43 4.32 38.56 -27.37
N TYR A 44 4.07 37.38 -27.95
CA TYR A 44 2.96 36.55 -27.58
C TYR A 44 3.20 36.26 -26.11
N GLN A 45 2.38 36.89 -25.27
CA GLN A 45 2.29 36.51 -23.88
C GLN A 45 2.07 35.01 -23.87
N GLN A 46 3.10 34.30 -23.40
CA GLN A 46 2.97 32.92 -22.98
C GLN A 46 1.91 32.93 -21.90
N GLY A 47 0.64 32.75 -22.30
CA GLY A 47 -0.38 32.25 -21.39
C GLY A 47 0.22 31.01 -20.72
N PRO A 48 0.01 30.84 -19.41
CA PRO A 48 0.77 29.89 -18.60
C PRO A 48 0.78 28.55 -19.32
N GLU A 49 1.96 28.11 -19.74
CA GLU A 49 2.15 26.85 -20.46
C GLU A 49 1.37 25.78 -19.73
N ALA A 50 0.32 25.25 -20.36
CA ALA A 50 -0.50 24.21 -19.78
C ALA A 50 0.37 22.96 -19.68
N LYS A 51 1.10 22.81 -18.57
CA LYS A 51 1.92 21.64 -18.26
C LYS A 51 1.04 20.41 -18.45
N LYS A 52 1.47 19.54 -19.38
CA LYS A 52 0.85 18.22 -19.62
C LYS A 52 0.61 17.55 -18.27
N PRO A 53 -0.55 16.91 -18.08
CA PRO A 53 -0.87 16.34 -16.78
C PRO A 53 0.20 15.31 -16.43
N SER A 54 0.68 15.34 -15.19
CA SER A 54 1.67 14.38 -14.73
C SER A 54 1.03 13.00 -14.70
N THR A 55 1.38 12.17 -15.68
CA THR A 55 0.90 10.78 -15.80
C THR A 55 1.15 9.99 -14.52
N ILE A 56 2.26 10.30 -13.83
CA ILE A 56 2.61 9.71 -12.53
C ILE A 56 1.53 10.01 -11.49
N LEU A 57 1.05 11.25 -11.40
CA LEU A 57 0.00 11.62 -10.43
C LEU A 57 -1.35 10.96 -10.76
N ILE A 58 -1.64 10.74 -12.04
CA ILE A 58 -2.86 10.04 -12.47
C ILE A 58 -2.79 8.57 -12.04
N VAL A 59 -1.70 7.88 -12.36
CA VAL A 59 -1.50 6.46 -11.99
C VAL A 59 -1.53 6.30 -10.47
N LEU A 60 -0.84 7.18 -9.74
CA LEU A 60 -0.83 7.17 -8.28
C LEU A 60 -2.24 7.38 -7.70
N GLY A 61 -3.04 8.26 -8.31
CA GLY A 61 -4.43 8.47 -7.95
C GLY A 61 -5.30 7.21 -8.08
N TYR A 62 -5.16 6.44 -9.16
CA TYR A 62 -5.89 5.18 -9.32
C TYR A 62 -5.44 4.09 -8.34
N ILE A 63 -4.14 4.00 -8.04
CA ILE A 63 -3.63 3.04 -7.05
C ILE A 63 -4.22 3.36 -5.67
N PHE A 64 -4.19 4.62 -5.24
CA PHE A 64 -4.78 5.01 -3.95
C PHE A 64 -6.31 4.97 -3.93
N ALA A 65 -7.00 5.10 -5.06
CA ALA A 65 -8.45 4.89 -5.12
C ALA A 65 -8.85 3.43 -4.90
N LEU A 66 -7.98 2.48 -5.26
CA LEU A 66 -8.21 1.05 -5.05
C LEU A 66 -7.82 0.59 -3.64
N PHE A 67 -6.78 1.18 -3.05
CA PHE A 67 -6.19 0.72 -1.78
C PHE A 67 -6.38 1.67 -0.58
N GLY A 68 -6.78 2.93 -0.78
CA GLY A 68 -6.49 3.99 0.19
C GLY A 68 -7.56 5.07 0.35
N GLY A 69 -8.82 4.70 0.59
CA GLY A 69 -9.85 5.54 1.22
C GLY A 69 -9.83 7.04 0.88
N LEU A 70 -9.82 7.91 1.90
CA LEU A 70 -9.90 9.38 1.78
C LEU A 70 -8.78 9.99 0.91
N ILE A 71 -7.62 9.34 0.81
CA ILE A 71 -6.48 9.83 0.01
C ILE A 71 -6.79 9.78 -1.49
N GLY A 72 -7.51 8.75 -1.96
CA GLY A 72 -8.02 8.68 -3.33
C GLY A 72 -8.99 9.81 -3.67
N ILE A 73 -9.85 10.20 -2.72
CA ILE A 73 -10.78 11.34 -2.87
C ILE A 73 -10.02 12.65 -2.99
N VAL A 74 -9.03 12.90 -2.13
CA VAL A 74 -8.24 14.14 -2.16
C VAL A 74 -7.49 14.30 -3.48
N LEU A 75 -6.88 13.22 -3.99
CA LEU A 75 -6.20 13.24 -5.29
C LEU A 75 -7.19 13.38 -6.46
N GLY A 76 -8.35 12.73 -6.39
CA GLY A 76 -9.43 12.87 -7.36
C GLY A 76 -9.97 14.31 -7.45
N LEU A 77 -10.21 14.96 -6.30
CA LEU A 77 -10.64 16.36 -6.22
C LEU A 77 -9.55 17.31 -6.73
N PHE A 78 -8.29 17.07 -6.36
CA PHE A 78 -7.16 17.87 -6.84
C PHE A 78 -7.04 17.83 -8.38
N LEU A 79 -7.15 16.65 -8.98
CA LEU A 79 -7.13 16.49 -10.44
C LEU A 79 -8.37 17.09 -11.11
N TYR A 80 -9.54 16.96 -10.48
CA TYR A 80 -10.79 17.55 -10.97
C TYR A 80 -10.78 19.09 -10.93
N SER A 81 -10.08 19.68 -9.96
CA SER A 81 -9.92 21.13 -9.83
C SER A 81 -8.98 21.74 -10.87
N LYS A 82 -8.23 20.94 -11.65
CA LYS A 82 -7.31 21.44 -12.67
C LYS A 82 -8.08 21.84 -13.94
N ASN A 83 -7.76 22.98 -14.55
CA ASN A 83 -8.38 23.47 -15.79
C ASN A 83 -8.02 22.68 -17.07
N ASN A 84 -7.48 21.47 -16.94
CA ASN A 84 -7.16 20.59 -18.06
C ASN A 84 -8.27 19.53 -18.23
N HIS A 85 -8.87 19.47 -19.42
CA HIS A 85 -9.95 18.53 -19.74
C HIS A 85 -9.56 17.05 -19.52
N GLU A 86 -8.30 16.68 -19.81
CA GLU A 86 -7.80 15.32 -19.56
C GLU A 86 -7.77 15.02 -18.05
N ALA A 87 -7.23 15.94 -17.26
CA ALA A 87 -7.16 15.80 -15.80
C ALA A 87 -8.55 15.75 -15.14
N LYS A 88 -9.51 16.53 -15.65
CA LYS A 88 -10.90 16.51 -15.16
C LYS A 88 -11.59 15.17 -15.42
N THR A 89 -11.36 14.58 -16.59
CA THR A 89 -11.94 13.29 -16.95
C THR A 89 -11.41 12.19 -16.03
N HIS A 90 -10.10 12.16 -15.77
CA HIS A 90 -9.50 11.22 -14.82
C HIS A 90 -9.93 11.49 -13.38
N GLY A 91 -9.96 12.76 -12.95
CA GLY A 91 -10.43 13.15 -11.63
C GLY A 91 -11.87 12.68 -11.36
N ARG A 92 -12.78 12.85 -12.33
CA ARG A 92 -14.16 12.33 -12.23
C ARG A 92 -14.20 10.81 -12.07
N ASN A 93 -13.43 10.09 -12.86
CA ASN A 93 -13.41 8.62 -12.80
C ASN A 93 -12.80 8.11 -11.48
N ILE A 94 -11.72 8.74 -10.99
CA ILE A 94 -11.08 8.42 -9.70
C ILE A 94 -12.06 8.66 -8.55
N LEU A 95 -12.83 9.76 -8.58
CA LEU A 95 -13.85 10.04 -7.56
C LEU A 95 -14.98 9.02 -7.56
N LEU A 96 -15.47 8.61 -8.74
CA LEU A 96 -16.49 7.57 -8.86
C LEU A 96 -16.01 6.22 -8.28
N ILE A 97 -14.79 5.80 -8.66
CA ILE A 97 -14.21 4.55 -8.15
C ILE A 97 -14.03 4.61 -6.63
N SER A 98 -13.50 5.72 -6.11
CA SER A 98 -13.29 5.90 -4.67
C SER A 98 -14.61 5.85 -3.89
N ALA A 99 -15.67 6.49 -4.40
CA ALA A 99 -16.99 6.46 -3.77
C ALA A 99 -17.60 5.05 -3.75
N VAL A 100 -17.49 4.30 -4.86
CA VAL A 100 -17.95 2.91 -4.93
C VAL A 100 -17.20 2.02 -3.94
N MET A 101 -15.87 2.15 -3.86
CA MET A 101 -15.05 1.37 -2.92
C MET A 101 -15.38 1.69 -1.45
N ILE A 102 -15.68 2.94 -1.12
CA ILE A 102 -16.13 3.32 0.24
C ILE A 102 -17.49 2.71 0.55
N VAL A 103 -18.46 2.76 -0.38
CA VAL A 103 -19.78 2.15 -0.17
C VAL A 103 -19.65 0.65 0.01
N LEU A 104 -18.86 -0.03 -0.83
CA LEU A 104 -18.59 -1.47 -0.67
C LEU A 104 -17.90 -1.77 0.67
N GLY A 105 -16.94 -0.95 1.08
CA GLY A 105 -16.27 -1.07 2.38
C GLY A 105 -17.23 -0.90 3.56
N VAL A 106 -18.15 0.07 3.51
CA VAL A 106 -19.18 0.28 4.54
C VAL A 106 -20.18 -0.88 4.57
N LEU A 107 -20.59 -1.40 3.41
CA LEU A 107 -21.49 -2.56 3.34
C LEU A 107 -20.82 -3.82 3.89
N VAL A 108 -19.55 -4.07 3.55
CA VAL A 108 -18.78 -5.21 4.06
C VAL A 108 -18.50 -5.07 5.55
N SER A 109 -18.10 -3.89 6.03
CA SER A 109 -17.88 -3.66 7.46
C SER A 109 -19.17 -3.70 8.28
N GLY A 110 -20.30 -3.23 7.74
CA GLY A 110 -21.62 -3.39 8.36
C GLY A 110 -22.08 -4.85 8.39
N TYR A 111 -21.76 -5.62 7.35
CA TYR A 111 -22.02 -7.06 7.31
C TYR A 111 -21.17 -7.83 8.33
N LEU A 112 -19.87 -7.51 8.45
CA LEU A 112 -19.00 -8.09 9.48
C LEU A 112 -19.36 -7.62 10.90
N GLY A 113 -19.73 -6.35 11.08
CA GLY A 113 -20.13 -5.80 12.38
C GLY A 113 -21.36 -6.49 12.95
N SER A 114 -22.29 -6.93 12.09
CA SER A 114 -23.47 -7.71 12.48
C SER A 114 -23.13 -9.10 13.07
N THR A 115 -21.90 -9.57 12.90
CA THR A 115 -21.41 -10.85 13.47
C THR A 115 -20.58 -10.68 14.74
N VAL A 116 -20.30 -9.45 15.19
CA VAL A 116 -19.31 -9.16 16.26
C VAL A 116 -19.87 -8.32 17.42
N THR A 117 -21.09 -7.79 17.36
CA THR A 117 -21.67 -7.08 18.51
C THR A 117 -22.66 -7.95 19.28
N ASN A 118 -22.12 -8.83 20.13
CA ASN A 118 -22.82 -9.37 21.29
C ASN A 118 -21.76 -9.65 22.36
N ASP A 119 -21.24 -8.60 22.98
CA ASP A 119 -20.70 -8.70 24.34
C ASP A 119 -20.95 -7.36 25.03
N ASN A 120 -21.83 -7.42 26.03
CA ASN A 120 -22.15 -6.32 26.92
C ASN A 120 -20.86 -5.91 27.66
N TYR A 121 -20.49 -4.65 27.54
CA TYR A 121 -19.50 -4.01 28.40
C TYR A 121 -20.11 -3.80 29.79
N ASP A 122 -19.98 -4.80 30.67
CA ASP A 122 -20.06 -4.53 32.09
C ASP A 122 -18.71 -3.94 32.54
N THR A 123 -18.69 -2.61 32.55
CA THR A 123 -17.64 -1.81 33.18
C THR A 123 -17.79 -1.94 34.69
N SER A 124 -16.88 -2.68 35.33
CA SER A 124 -16.68 -2.61 36.78
C SER A 124 -15.20 -2.38 37.07
N SER A 125 -14.90 -1.15 37.44
CA SER A 125 -13.57 -0.67 37.80
C SER A 125 -13.19 -1.08 39.23
N SER A 126 -12.02 -1.72 39.29
CA SER A 126 -10.94 -1.59 40.29
C SER A 126 -11.19 -1.77 41.80
N SER A 127 -10.31 -2.63 42.32
CA SER A 127 -9.53 -2.54 43.57
C SER A 127 -10.17 -3.01 44.88
N SER A 128 -9.63 -4.10 45.42
CA SER A 128 -8.81 -4.06 46.65
C SER A 128 -8.15 -5.41 46.92
N ASP A 129 -6.88 -5.34 47.32
CA ASP A 129 -6.03 -6.43 47.80
C ASP A 129 -6.70 -7.32 48.84
N SER A 130 -6.33 -8.60 48.88
CA SER A 130 -6.11 -9.36 50.12
C SER A 130 -5.45 -10.71 49.86
N SER A 131 -4.47 -10.96 50.72
CA SER A 131 -3.56 -12.08 50.82
C SER A 131 -4.23 -13.44 51.07
N SER A 132 -3.53 -14.47 50.58
CA SER A 132 -3.43 -15.83 51.13
C SER A 132 -4.71 -16.63 51.37
N SER A 133 -4.87 -17.68 50.57
CA SER A 133 -5.09 -19.03 51.11
C SER A 133 -4.74 -20.05 50.05
N ASP A 134 -3.79 -20.92 50.40
CA ASP A 134 -3.53 -22.18 49.73
C ASP A 134 -4.85 -22.93 49.54
N TYR A 135 -5.25 -23.10 48.28
CA TYR A 135 -6.18 -24.14 47.91
C TYR A 135 -5.65 -24.81 46.65
N SER A 136 -4.98 -25.93 46.89
CA SER A 136 -4.67 -26.94 45.90
C SER A 136 -5.98 -27.47 45.31
N THR A 137 -6.50 -26.81 44.28
CA THR A 137 -7.45 -27.43 43.35
C THR A 137 -6.64 -28.12 42.27
N THR A 138 -6.45 -29.42 42.46
CA THR A 138 -6.08 -30.32 41.38
C THR A 138 -7.13 -30.21 40.27
N SER A 139 -6.66 -30.07 39.03
CA SER A 139 -7.37 -30.33 37.75
C SER A 139 -7.96 -29.13 36.99
N SER A 140 -7.11 -28.21 36.55
CA SER A 140 -7.18 -27.73 35.16
C SER A 140 -5.88 -28.17 34.48
N THR A 141 -5.98 -29.04 33.48
CA THR A 141 -4.86 -29.68 32.79
C THR A 141 -3.96 -28.72 31.98
N GLY A 142 -4.20 -27.41 32.07
CA GLY A 142 -3.44 -26.36 31.38
C GLY A 142 -3.02 -25.25 32.33
N GLY A 143 -1.70 -25.05 32.47
CA GLY A 143 -1.15 -23.86 33.13
C GLY A 143 -1.13 -22.65 32.20
N PRO A 144 -0.60 -21.49 32.64
CA PRO A 144 -0.55 -20.30 31.80
C PRO A 144 0.32 -20.54 30.57
N VAL A 145 -0.16 -20.04 29.43
CA VAL A 145 0.55 -20.12 28.16
C VAL A 145 1.32 -18.83 27.91
N SER A 146 2.52 -18.96 27.35
CA SER A 146 3.36 -17.84 26.94
C SER A 146 3.72 -17.95 25.47
N LEU A 147 3.71 -16.83 24.77
CA LEU A 147 4.31 -16.69 23.45
C LEU A 147 5.75 -16.21 23.64
N VAL A 148 6.72 -17.01 23.20
CA VAL A 148 8.14 -16.67 23.21
C VAL A 148 8.57 -16.31 21.80
N ILE A 149 9.07 -15.10 21.62
CA ILE A 149 9.68 -14.61 20.40
C ILE A 149 11.18 -14.53 20.64
N SER A 150 11.98 -15.10 19.75
CA SER A 150 13.42 -14.94 19.74
C SER A 150 13.89 -14.36 18.42
N TYR A 151 14.52 -13.20 18.50
CA TYR A 151 15.10 -12.49 17.37
C TYR A 151 16.10 -11.45 17.87
N SER A 152 17.12 -11.12 17.08
CA SER A 152 18.11 -10.09 17.48
C SER A 152 17.72 -8.66 17.09
N GLY A 153 16.69 -8.48 16.27
CA GLY A 153 16.27 -7.19 15.72
C GLY A 153 14.86 -6.78 16.13
N GLU A 154 14.32 -5.77 15.43
CA GLU A 154 12.95 -5.30 15.61
C GLU A 154 11.95 -6.22 14.90
N TRP A 155 10.78 -6.39 15.49
CA TRP A 155 9.71 -7.20 14.93
C TRP A 155 8.33 -6.66 15.35
N SER A 156 7.33 -6.96 14.53
CA SER A 156 5.92 -6.65 14.79
C SER A 156 5.04 -7.84 14.44
N GLY A 157 3.84 -7.92 15.00
CA GLY A 157 2.93 -9.02 14.76
C GLY A 157 1.60 -8.88 15.47
N ALA A 158 0.88 -10.00 15.58
CA ALA A 158 -0.38 -10.08 16.30
C ALA A 158 -0.52 -11.43 17.00
N VAL A 159 -1.30 -11.42 18.08
CA VAL A 159 -1.79 -12.62 18.75
C VAL A 159 -3.31 -12.58 18.80
N SER A 160 -3.92 -13.73 18.50
CA SER A 160 -5.37 -13.95 18.51
C SER A 160 -5.66 -15.14 19.42
N ASP A 161 -6.52 -14.93 20.40
CA ASP A 161 -7.04 -15.96 21.31
C ASP A 161 -8.53 -15.70 21.57
N SER A 162 -9.12 -16.38 22.56
CA SER A 162 -10.53 -16.23 22.91
C SER A 162 -10.92 -14.81 23.37
N SER A 163 -9.96 -13.98 23.78
CA SER A 163 -10.19 -12.57 24.14
C SER A 163 -10.17 -11.61 22.94
N GLY A 164 -9.88 -12.13 21.74
CA GLY A 164 -9.79 -11.36 20.51
C GLY A 164 -8.37 -11.25 19.97
N THR A 165 -8.16 -10.30 19.05
CA THR A 165 -6.87 -10.07 18.39
C THR A 165 -6.23 -8.78 18.89
N ARG A 166 -4.95 -8.84 19.22
CA ARG A 166 -4.15 -7.68 19.64
C ARG A 166 -2.82 -7.64 18.90
N SER A 167 -2.39 -6.44 18.55
CA SER A 167 -1.06 -6.19 17.97
C SER A 167 0.03 -6.34 19.03
N ILE A 168 1.19 -6.83 18.61
CA ILE A 168 2.38 -6.99 19.44
C ILE A 168 3.60 -6.48 18.67
N GLU A 169 4.57 -5.94 19.39
CA GLU A 169 5.82 -5.47 18.81
C GLU A 169 6.95 -5.53 19.85
N GLY A 170 8.18 -5.51 19.37
CA GLY A 170 9.36 -5.54 20.22
C GLY A 170 10.68 -5.50 19.47
N TYR A 171 11.74 -5.46 20.27
CA TYR A 171 13.12 -5.63 19.84
C TYR A 171 13.73 -6.76 20.66
N GLY A 172 14.54 -7.59 20.04
CA GLY A 172 15.20 -8.67 20.75
C GLY A 172 14.25 -9.83 21.08
N ASP A 173 14.73 -10.71 21.97
CA ASP A 173 13.94 -11.78 22.56
C ASP A 173 12.85 -11.21 23.49
N LYS A 174 11.64 -11.76 23.43
CA LYS A 174 10.51 -11.32 24.27
C LYS A 174 9.58 -12.47 24.60
N THR A 175 9.10 -12.48 25.83
CA THR A 175 8.06 -13.41 26.29
C THR A 175 6.79 -12.63 26.61
N ILE A 176 5.67 -13.05 26.01
CA ILE A 176 4.35 -12.46 26.22
C ILE A 176 3.48 -13.50 26.93
N ASN A 177 3.07 -13.19 28.15
CA ASN A 177 2.15 -14.05 28.91
C ASN A 177 0.73 -13.91 28.34
N LEU A 178 0.15 -15.03 27.90
CA LEU A 178 -1.21 -15.10 27.37
C LEU A 178 -2.23 -15.51 28.44
N GLY A 179 -1.77 -15.91 29.64
CA GLY A 179 -2.61 -16.39 30.72
C GLY A 179 -3.17 -17.79 30.46
N ASN A 180 -4.25 -18.12 31.17
CA ASN A 180 -4.95 -19.39 31.00
C ASN A 180 -5.92 -19.26 29.83
N ILE A 181 -5.50 -19.77 28.68
CA ILE A 181 -6.29 -19.79 27.45
C ILE A 181 -6.85 -21.18 27.20
N ASN A 182 -8.12 -21.24 26.79
CA ASN A 182 -8.78 -22.44 26.30
C ASN A 182 -9.25 -22.18 24.87
N GLY A 183 -9.06 -23.15 23.97
CA GLY A 183 -9.46 -23.08 22.58
C GLY A 183 -8.34 -22.69 21.63
N ALA A 184 -8.72 -22.07 20.50
CA ALA A 184 -7.78 -21.74 19.44
C ALA A 184 -6.90 -20.54 19.81
N VAL A 185 -5.59 -20.69 19.63
CA VAL A 185 -4.62 -19.60 19.73
C VAL A 185 -3.79 -19.52 18.46
N ALA A 186 -3.59 -18.31 17.97
CA ALA A 186 -2.73 -18.03 16.83
C ALA A 186 -1.83 -16.83 17.12
N ALA A 187 -0.59 -16.88 16.66
CA ALA A 187 0.33 -15.77 16.76
C ALA A 187 1.20 -15.67 15.51
N ASN A 188 1.66 -14.47 15.22
CA ASN A 188 2.68 -14.24 14.22
C ASN A 188 3.68 -13.18 14.68
N ALA A 189 4.86 -13.21 14.08
CA ALA A 189 5.84 -12.15 14.17
C ALA A 189 6.55 -12.01 12.82
N GLN A 190 6.80 -10.78 12.41
CA GLN A 190 7.51 -10.40 11.21
C GLN A 190 8.71 -9.53 11.57
N LYS A 191 9.86 -9.79 10.95
CA LYS A 191 11.03 -8.90 11.07
C LYS A 191 10.71 -7.53 10.49
N SER A 192 11.11 -6.48 11.19
CA SER A 192 11.06 -5.10 10.68
C SER A 192 12.29 -4.73 9.84
N ASP A 193 13.25 -5.65 9.71
CA ASP A 193 14.52 -5.46 9.03
C ASP A 193 14.80 -6.55 7.96
N ALA A 194 15.83 -6.32 7.16
CA ALA A 194 16.36 -7.27 6.20
C ALA A 194 17.43 -8.20 6.80
N GLY A 195 17.44 -8.39 8.12
CA GLY A 195 18.43 -9.21 8.82
C GLY A 195 18.33 -10.69 8.45
N SER A 196 19.47 -11.35 8.28
CA SER A 196 19.55 -12.79 8.02
C SER A 196 19.41 -13.66 9.29
N GLY A 197 19.29 -13.04 10.46
CA GLY A 197 19.07 -13.72 11.74
C GLY A 197 17.78 -14.56 11.75
N VAL A 198 17.70 -15.57 12.60
CA VAL A 198 16.50 -16.42 12.70
C VAL A 198 15.47 -15.71 13.57
N LEU A 199 14.29 -15.42 13.02
CA LEU A 199 13.12 -15.07 13.83
C LEU A 199 12.39 -16.37 14.18
N SER A 200 12.29 -16.66 15.47
CA SER A 200 11.61 -17.85 15.99
C SER A 200 10.46 -17.44 16.89
N ILE A 201 9.32 -18.11 16.76
CA ILE A 201 8.20 -17.98 17.70
C ILE A 201 7.81 -19.36 18.24
N SER A 202 7.51 -19.45 19.54
CA SER A 202 6.99 -20.65 20.19
C SER A 202 5.87 -20.33 21.16
N LEU A 203 4.92 -21.26 21.27
CA LEU A 203 3.95 -21.29 22.37
C LEU A 203 4.47 -22.26 23.42
N GLU A 204 4.51 -21.80 24.67
CA GLU A 204 5.04 -22.57 25.79
C GLU A 204 4.04 -22.61 26.93
N GLN A 205 3.91 -23.76 27.57
CA GLN A 205 3.04 -23.98 28.71
C GLN A 205 3.76 -24.87 29.72
N ASN A 206 3.79 -24.46 30.98
CA ASN A 206 4.49 -25.21 32.05
C ASN A 206 5.96 -25.55 31.71
N GLY A 207 6.67 -24.64 31.04
CA GLY A 207 8.06 -24.83 30.62
C GLY A 207 8.25 -25.79 29.44
N LYS A 208 7.17 -26.29 28.82
CA LYS A 208 7.22 -27.13 27.62
C LYS A 208 6.82 -26.33 26.39
N THR A 209 7.63 -26.41 25.34
CA THR A 209 7.25 -25.91 24.01
C THR A 209 6.12 -26.77 23.43
N LEU A 210 4.96 -26.17 23.23
CA LEU A 210 3.80 -26.81 22.60
C LEU A 210 3.96 -26.86 21.08
N LYS A 211 4.35 -25.73 20.48
CA LYS A 211 4.59 -25.62 19.04
C LYS A 211 5.60 -24.49 18.79
N LYS A 212 6.38 -24.60 17.70
CA LYS A 212 7.43 -23.65 17.33
C LYS A 212 7.50 -23.50 15.81
N THR A 213 7.80 -22.30 15.33
CA THR A 213 8.04 -22.01 13.91
C THR A 213 9.09 -20.91 13.78
N SER A 214 9.81 -20.87 12.67
CA SER A 214 10.89 -19.91 12.45
C SER A 214 11.02 -19.51 10.99
N THR A 215 11.67 -18.37 10.75
CA THR A 215 12.01 -17.88 9.41
C THR A 215 13.39 -17.21 9.42
N THR A 216 14.11 -17.34 8.30
CA THR A 216 15.40 -16.69 8.06
C THR A 216 15.34 -15.66 6.94
N SER A 217 14.22 -15.59 6.21
CA SER A 217 14.03 -14.62 5.12
C SER A 217 14.14 -13.18 5.61
N GLU A 218 14.62 -12.29 4.74
CA GLU A 218 14.55 -10.85 4.93
C GLU A 218 13.08 -10.44 5.07
N TYR A 219 12.75 -9.59 6.05
CA TYR A 219 11.36 -9.25 6.39
C TYR A 219 10.45 -10.46 6.61
N GLY A 220 11.04 -11.61 6.95
CA GLY A 220 10.35 -12.89 7.03
C GLY A 220 9.29 -12.92 8.13
N LEU A 221 8.21 -13.66 7.85
CA LEU A 221 7.11 -13.93 8.78
C LEU A 221 7.26 -15.34 9.38
N ALA A 222 7.13 -15.45 10.70
CA ALA A 222 6.85 -16.70 11.39
C ALA A 222 5.40 -16.68 11.90
N GLN A 223 4.65 -17.77 11.70
CA GLN A 223 3.25 -17.88 12.13
C GLN A 223 3.00 -19.24 12.76
N ILE A 224 2.20 -19.25 13.81
CA ILE A 224 1.86 -20.43 14.60
C ILE A 224 0.38 -20.40 14.95
N SER A 225 -0.27 -21.56 14.92
CA SER A 225 -1.61 -21.75 15.46
C SER A 225 -1.76 -23.13 16.08
N THR A 226 -2.52 -23.23 17.16
CA THR A 226 -2.84 -24.48 17.85
C THR A 226 -4.16 -24.38 18.60
N TYR A 227 -4.63 -25.51 19.11
CA TYR A 227 -5.81 -25.62 19.95
C TYR A 227 -5.36 -26.14 21.31
N LEU A 228 -5.87 -25.53 22.38
CA LEU A 228 -5.49 -25.83 23.76
C LEU A 228 -6.71 -26.32 24.53
N ASP A 229 -6.52 -27.41 25.28
CA ASP A 229 -7.54 -28.10 26.06
C ASP A 229 -7.57 -27.61 27.53
#